data_AF-A0A7S1HPG6-F1
#
_entry.id   AF-A0A7S1HPG6-F1
#
_cell.length_a   1.000
_cell.length_b   1.000
_cell.length_c   1.000
_cell.angle_alpha   90.00
_cell.angle_beta   90.00
_cell.angle_gamma   90.00
#
_symmetry.space_group_name_H-M   'P 1'
#
loop_
_entity.id
_entity.type
_entity.pdbx_description
1 polymer ?
#
loop_
_entity_poly.entity_id
_entity_poly.type
_entity_poly.pdbx_seq_one_letter_code
_entity_poly.pdbx_strand_id
1 'polypeptide(L)'
;VSLPMFQPFVAGVDMTVVTLEDMKDLQDFGAKSGGPGVLVVDRVVNKSQIDTESLYAITLDDQEVSFVSGQELLDKVEIVGDDNLTVLAKALMACKPPGKKSDWGDATAVVSNLPSE
;
A
#
# COMPACT_ATOMS: atom_id res chain seq x y z
N VAL A 1 9.41 -10.62 -0.74
CA VAL A 1 10.14 -9.34 -0.83
C VAL A 1 10.74 -9.06 0.53
N SER A 2 12.01 -8.67 0.63
CA SER A 2 12.62 -8.21 1.89
C SER A 2 12.83 -6.72 1.83
N LEU A 3 12.24 -5.99 2.78
CA LEU A 3 12.40 -4.54 2.93
C LEU A 3 13.09 -4.24 4.27
N PRO A 4 13.92 -3.19 4.35
CA PRO A 4 14.42 -2.71 5.63
C PRO A 4 13.26 -2.37 6.59
N MET A 5 13.47 -2.57 7.89
CA MET A 5 12.49 -2.16 8.89
C MET A 5 12.47 -0.64 8.99
N PHE A 6 11.45 -0.01 8.40
CA PHE A 6 11.21 1.42 8.55
C PHE A 6 10.24 1.69 9.70
N GLN A 7 10.32 2.87 10.32
CA GLN A 7 9.50 3.24 11.47
C GLN A 7 7.97 3.08 11.23
N PRO A 8 7.42 3.36 10.03
CA PRO A 8 5.99 3.13 9.74
C PRO A 8 5.55 1.66 9.82
N PHE A 9 6.47 0.70 9.66
CA PHE A 9 6.14 -0.73 9.72
C PHE A 9 5.93 -1.24 11.14
N VAL A 10 6.42 -0.51 12.15
CA VAL A 10 6.31 -0.89 13.56
C VAL A 10 4.85 -0.92 14.03
N ALA A 11 3.98 -0.14 13.39
CA ALA A 11 2.55 -0.08 13.70
C ALA A 11 1.71 -1.10 12.90
N GLY A 12 2.29 -1.79 11.92
CA GLY A 12 1.56 -2.71 11.06
C GLY A 12 1.28 -4.06 11.74
N VAL A 13 0.05 -4.56 11.62
CA VAL A 13 -0.37 -5.83 12.22
C VAL A 13 -0.32 -6.98 11.21
N ASP A 14 -0.91 -6.79 10.03
CA ASP A 14 -0.93 -7.78 8.93
C ASP A 14 -0.50 -7.13 7.63
N MET A 15 0.82 -6.90 7.53
CA MET A 15 1.41 -6.20 6.40
C MET A 15 1.57 -7.11 5.18
N THR A 16 1.15 -6.60 4.02
CA THR A 16 1.39 -7.20 2.72
C THR A 16 1.98 -6.18 1.73
N VAL A 17 2.52 -6.67 0.63
CA VAL A 17 3.15 -5.86 -0.40
C VAL A 17 2.40 -6.03 -1.71
N VAL A 18 1.99 -4.91 -2.31
CA VAL A 18 1.35 -4.85 -3.63
C VAL A 18 2.36 -4.30 -4.64
N THR A 19 2.56 -5.02 -5.74
CA THR A 19 3.35 -4.52 -6.87
C THR A 19 2.51 -3.59 -7.72
N LEU A 20 3.04 -2.40 -8.01
CA LEU A 20 2.40 -1.41 -8.87
C LEU A 20 3.25 -1.22 -10.13
N GLU A 21 2.59 -1.20 -11.28
CA GLU A 21 3.24 -0.93 -12.58
C GLU A 21 3.58 0.55 -12.75
N ASP A 22 2.75 1.43 -12.17
CA ASP A 22 2.93 2.88 -12.18
C ASP A 22 2.49 3.49 -10.84
N MET A 23 3.42 4.08 -10.08
CA MET A 23 3.11 4.85 -8.86
C MET A 23 2.70 6.29 -9.17
N LYS A 24 1.77 6.44 -10.11
CA LYS A 24 1.11 7.71 -10.33
C LYS A 24 0.21 8.01 -9.11
N ASP A 25 0.15 9.29 -8.72
CA ASP A 25 -0.72 9.77 -7.63
C ASP A 25 -0.40 9.25 -6.21
N LEU A 26 0.79 8.65 -6.00
CA LEU A 26 1.28 8.20 -4.67
C LEU A 26 2.38 9.11 -4.08
N GLN A 27 2.48 10.35 -4.56
CA GLN A 27 3.55 11.28 -4.18
C GLN A 27 3.50 11.65 -2.69
N ASP A 28 2.30 11.80 -2.15
CA ASP A 28 2.07 12.11 -0.74
C ASP A 28 2.46 10.95 0.20
N PHE A 29 2.66 9.75 -0.36
CA PHE A 29 3.09 8.54 0.35
C PHE A 29 4.57 8.20 0.12
N GLY A 30 5.35 9.19 -0.34
CA GLY A 30 6.80 9.10 -0.48
C GLY A 30 7.31 8.58 -1.83
N ALA A 31 6.41 8.23 -2.77
CA ALA A 31 6.84 7.84 -4.12
C ALA A 31 7.23 9.08 -4.94
N LYS A 32 8.39 9.05 -5.62
CA LYS A 32 8.54 9.96 -6.78
C LYS A 32 7.48 9.58 -7.80
N SER A 33 6.88 10.51 -8.54
CA SER A 33 5.87 10.18 -9.56
C SER A 33 6.39 9.22 -10.64
N GLY A 34 5.53 8.32 -11.15
CA GLY A 34 5.72 7.55 -12.40
C GLY A 34 6.54 6.24 -12.31
N GLY A 35 6.13 5.17 -12.98
CA GLY A 35 6.88 3.91 -13.09
C GLY A 35 6.75 2.95 -11.90
N PRO A 36 7.37 1.75 -12.00
CA PRO A 36 7.00 0.61 -11.17
C PRO A 36 7.61 0.64 -9.78
N GLY A 37 6.96 -0.04 -8.83
CA GLY A 37 7.45 -0.21 -7.48
C GLY A 37 6.48 -0.97 -6.61
N VAL A 38 6.59 -0.78 -5.29
CA VAL A 38 5.82 -1.56 -4.32
C VAL A 38 5.14 -0.65 -3.32
N LEU A 39 3.91 -1.00 -2.98
CA LEU A 39 3.15 -0.38 -1.90
C LEU A 39 3.04 -1.38 -0.75
N VAL A 40 3.50 -0.99 0.42
CA VAL A 40 3.29 -1.74 1.65
C VAL A 40 1.98 -1.29 2.26
N VAL A 41 1.10 -2.24 2.55
CA VAL A 41 -0.23 -2.00 3.11
C VAL A 41 -0.48 -2.87 4.34
N ASP A 42 -1.26 -2.40 5.30
CA ASP A 42 -1.78 -3.19 6.41
C ASP A 42 -3.23 -3.59 6.12
N ARG A 43 -3.51 -4.89 6.15
CA ARG A 43 -4.86 -5.43 5.92
C ARG A 43 -5.78 -5.27 7.13
N VAL A 44 -5.23 -5.03 8.31
CA VAL A 44 -6.03 -4.77 9.51
C VAL A 44 -6.37 -3.27 9.55
N VAL A 45 -7.59 -2.93 9.12
CA VAL A 45 -8.11 -1.56 9.19
C VAL A 45 -9.21 -1.45 10.21
N ASN A 46 -9.03 -0.59 11.20
CA ASN A 46 -10.09 -0.23 12.13
C ASN A 46 -10.86 0.97 11.57
N LYS A 47 -12.11 0.73 11.12
CA LYS A 47 -12.98 1.79 10.55
C LYS A 47 -13.17 2.99 11.48
N SER A 48 -13.13 2.80 12.81
CA SER A 48 -13.23 3.90 13.78
C SER A 48 -11.95 4.75 13.90
N GLN A 49 -10.86 4.36 13.25
CA GLN A 49 -9.56 5.03 13.28
C GLN A 49 -9.11 5.46 11.87
N ILE A 50 -10.06 5.59 10.93
CA ILE A 50 -9.77 6.16 9.62
C ILE A 50 -9.36 7.62 9.82
N ASP A 51 -8.11 7.92 9.49
CA ASP A 51 -7.62 9.29 9.37
C ASP A 51 -7.75 9.79 7.92
N THR A 52 -7.99 11.09 7.77
CA THR A 52 -8.30 11.73 6.48
C THR A 52 -7.11 11.84 5.53
N GLU A 53 -5.89 11.75 6.05
CA GLU A 53 -4.64 11.98 5.30
C GLU A 53 -4.05 10.69 4.73
N SER A 54 -4.42 9.53 5.27
CA SER A 54 -3.91 8.23 4.79
C SER A 54 -4.61 7.75 3.53
N LEU A 55 -3.94 6.86 2.79
CA LEU A 55 -4.51 6.16 1.65
C LEU A 55 -5.09 4.82 2.07
N TYR A 56 -6.26 4.50 1.56
CA TYR A 56 -6.96 3.25 1.80
C TYR A 56 -7.22 2.54 0.48
N ALA A 57 -6.95 1.24 0.46
CA ALA A 57 -7.39 0.35 -0.59
C ALA A 57 -8.84 -0.02 -0.31
N ILE A 58 -9.71 0.21 -1.28
CA ILE A 58 -11.15 -0.06 -1.20
C ILE A 58 -11.59 -0.88 -2.40
N THR A 59 -12.70 -1.58 -2.24
CA THR A 59 -13.46 -2.14 -3.36
C THR A 59 -14.94 -1.80 -3.18
N LEU A 60 -15.64 -1.65 -4.30
CA LEU A 60 -17.08 -1.48 -4.36
C LEU A 60 -17.66 -2.76 -4.96
N ASP A 61 -18.57 -3.42 -4.24
CA ASP A 61 -19.19 -4.69 -4.66
C ASP A 61 -18.19 -5.78 -5.11
N ASP A 62 -17.05 -5.90 -4.41
CA ASP A 62 -15.96 -6.85 -4.72
C ASP A 62 -15.42 -6.77 -6.17
N GLN A 63 -15.54 -5.59 -6.79
CA GLN A 63 -14.96 -5.28 -8.09
C GLN A 63 -13.48 -4.88 -7.96
N GLU A 64 -13.02 -3.99 -8.85
CA GLU A 64 -11.65 -3.52 -8.93
C GLU A 64 -11.22 -2.76 -7.66
N VAL A 65 -10.00 -3.06 -7.20
CA VAL A 65 -9.42 -2.37 -6.05
C VAL A 65 -8.99 -0.97 -6.46
N SER A 66 -9.52 0.02 -5.76
CA SER A 66 -9.16 1.43 -5.92
C SER A 66 -8.45 1.95 -4.69
N PHE A 67 -7.58 2.94 -4.86
CA PHE A 67 -6.95 3.64 -3.76
C PHE A 67 -7.56 5.04 -3.63
N VAL A 68 -7.96 5.42 -2.42
CA VAL A 68 -8.57 6.71 -2.11
C VAL A 68 -7.98 7.28 -0.83
N SER A 69 -8.00 8.61 -0.69
CA SER A 69 -7.67 9.24 0.60
C SER A 69 -8.71 8.91 1.66
N GLY A 70 -8.36 9.05 2.93
CA GLY A 70 -9.30 8.88 4.03
C GLY A 70 -10.49 9.86 3.96
N GLN A 71 -10.26 11.09 3.50
CA GLN A 71 -11.35 12.04 3.26
C GLN A 71 -12.30 11.54 2.18
N GLU A 72 -11.77 11.14 1.02
CA GLU A 72 -12.59 10.60 -0.07
C GLU A 72 -13.31 9.31 0.32
N LEU A 73 -12.70 8.48 1.17
CA LEU A 73 -13.33 7.29 1.72
C LEU A 73 -14.56 7.66 2.55
N LEU A 74 -14.44 8.61 3.47
CA LEU A 74 -15.57 9.06 4.29
C LEU A 74 -16.69 9.64 3.41
N ASP A 75 -16.33 10.47 2.43
CA ASP A 75 -17.29 11.04 1.48
C ASP A 75 -18.01 9.93 0.68
N LYS A 76 -17.30 8.89 0.23
CA LYS A 76 -17.88 7.75 -0.49
C LYS A 76 -18.77 6.88 0.38
N VAL A 77 -18.42 6.67 1.66
CA VAL A 77 -19.25 5.92 2.61
C VAL A 77 -20.59 6.64 2.80
N GLU A 78 -20.60 7.98 2.88
CA GLU A 78 -21.84 8.76 2.98
C GLU A 78 -22.72 8.64 1.72
N ILE A 79 -22.12 8.53 0.54
CA ILE A 79 -22.83 8.50 -0.75
C ILE A 79 -23.36 7.09 -1.08
N VAL A 80 -22.53 6.06 -0.92
CA VAL A 80 -22.79 4.69 -1.41
C VAL A 80 -23.35 3.79 -0.28
N GLY A 81 -23.14 4.16 0.97
CA GLY A 81 -23.49 3.37 2.16
C GLY A 81 -22.39 2.37 2.54
N ASP A 82 -22.26 2.10 3.85
CA ASP A 82 -21.19 1.24 4.40
C ASP A 82 -21.27 -0.23 3.94
N ASP A 83 -22.45 -0.68 3.50
CA ASP A 83 -22.68 -2.07 3.08
C ASP A 83 -22.11 -2.39 1.68
N ASN A 84 -21.94 -1.38 0.83
CA ASN A 84 -21.46 -1.55 -0.55
C ASN A 84 -19.99 -1.18 -0.73
N LEU A 85 -19.35 -0.65 0.33
CA LEU A 85 -17.96 -0.21 0.33
C LEU A 85 -17.15 -1.03 1.32
N THR A 86 -16.20 -1.80 0.79
CA THR A 86 -15.29 -2.60 1.59
C THR A 86 -13.91 -1.95 1.62
N VAL A 87 -13.43 -1.65 2.83
CA VAL A 87 -12.05 -1.20 3.05
C VAL A 87 -11.17 -2.44 3.23
N LEU A 88 -10.22 -2.61 2.33
CA LEU A 88 -9.37 -3.80 2.25
C LEU A 88 -8.06 -3.65 3.01
N ALA A 89 -7.44 -2.46 2.92
CA ALA A 89 -6.14 -2.20 3.53
C ALA A 89 -5.87 -0.69 3.68
N LYS A 90 -4.91 -0.35 4.54
CA LYS A 90 -4.34 0.99 4.68
C LYS A 90 -2.92 1.02 4.15
N ALA A 91 -2.56 2.01 3.33
CA ALA A 91 -1.18 2.17 2.87
C ALA A 91 -0.27 2.65 4.00
N LEU A 92 0.92 2.04 4.10
CA LEU A 92 1.94 2.41 5.08
C LEU A 92 3.13 3.11 4.43
N MET A 93 3.55 2.65 3.24
CA MET A 93 4.71 3.20 2.55
C MET A 93 4.72 2.81 1.08
N ALA A 94 5.02 3.76 0.19
CA ALA A 94 5.39 3.46 -1.19
C ALA A 94 6.92 3.41 -1.34
N CYS A 95 7.43 2.35 -1.95
CA CYS A 95 8.85 2.17 -2.20
C CYS A 95 9.11 2.02 -3.70
N LYS A 96 9.96 2.90 -4.24
CA LYS A 96 10.50 2.72 -5.59
C LYS A 96 11.76 1.86 -5.56
N PRO A 97 11.97 1.00 -6.57
CA PRO A 97 13.29 0.44 -6.79
C PRO A 97 14.28 1.58 -7.10
N PRO A 98 15.55 1.45 -6.69
CA PRO A 98 16.55 2.46 -6.99
C PRO A 98 16.80 2.51 -8.50
N GLY A 99 16.84 3.72 -9.06
CA GLY A 99 16.93 3.93 -10.51
C GLY A 99 18.24 3.44 -11.15
N LYS A 100 19.29 3.19 -10.37
CA LYS A 100 20.55 2.59 -10.83
C LYS A 100 20.92 1.42 -9.92
N LYS A 101 21.40 0.33 -10.50
CA LYS A 101 21.80 -0.90 -9.80
C LYS A 101 22.89 -0.68 -8.73
N SER A 102 23.73 0.34 -8.92
CA SER A 102 24.77 0.74 -7.95
C SER A 102 24.21 1.28 -6.63
N ASP A 103 22.99 1.80 -6.66
CA ASP A 103 22.36 2.49 -5.53
C ASP A 103 21.47 1.53 -4.71
N TRP A 104 21.51 0.24 -5.03
CA TRP A 104 20.67 -0.79 -4.39
C TRP A 104 21.12 -1.09 -2.95
N GLY A 105 22.30 -0.59 -2.54
CA GLY A 105 22.91 -0.95 -1.27
C GLY A 105 23.10 -2.46 -1.15
N ASP A 106 23.56 -2.92 0.01
CA ASP A 106 23.70 -4.36 0.28
C ASP A 106 22.35 -5.10 0.42
N ALA A 107 21.22 -4.42 0.16
CA ALA A 107 19.88 -5.01 0.18
C ALA A 107 19.68 -5.88 -1.06
N THR A 108 20.29 -7.06 -1.04
CA THR A 108 20.00 -8.13 -1.99
C THR A 108 18.57 -8.61 -1.74
N ALA A 109 17.69 -8.46 -2.72
CA ALA A 109 16.40 -9.14 -2.72
C ALA A 109 16.68 -10.65 -2.78
N VAL A 110 16.74 -11.29 -1.61
CA VAL A 110 16.76 -12.75 -1.52
C VAL A 110 15.34 -13.20 -1.85
N VAL A 111 15.11 -13.56 -3.11
CA VAL A 111 13.97 -14.41 -3.45
C VAL A 111 14.32 -15.78 -2.88
N SER A 112 13.87 -16.05 -1.66
CA SER A 112 13.90 -17.38 -1.07
C SER A 112 12.89 -18.25 -1.82
N ASN A 113 13.24 -18.64 -3.04
CA ASN A 113 12.72 -19.88 -3.59
C ASN A 113 13.48 -21.01 -2.91
N LEU A 114 12.94 -21.58 -1.83
CA LEU A 114 13.36 -22.87 -1.30
C LEU A 114 12.18 -23.56 -0.61
N PRO A 115 12.04 -24.91 -0.65
CA PRO A 115 12.63 -25.95 -1.53
C PRO A 115 11.48 -26.82 -2.17
N SER A 116 11.62 -27.88 -2.96
CA SER A 116 12.67 -28.88 -3.29
C SER A 116 12.14 -29.75 -4.45
N GLU A 117 13.02 -30.26 -5.32
CA GLU A 117 12.99 -31.67 -5.73
C GLU A 117 14.32 -32.30 -5.35
#